data_AF-A0AAV8WRM0-F1
#
_entry.id   AF-A0AAV8WRM0-F1
#
_cell.length_a   1.000
_cell.length_b   1.000
_cell.length_c   1.000
_cell.angle_alpha   90.00
_cell.angle_beta   90.00
_cell.angle_gamma   90.00
#
_symmetry.space_group_name_H-M   'P 1'
#
loop_
_entity.id
_entity.type
_entity.pdbx_description
1 polymer ?
#
loop_
_entity_poly.entity_id
_entity_poly.type
_entity_poly.pdbx_seq_one_letter_code
_entity_poly.pdbx_strand_id
1 'polypeptide(L)'
;MGANSSKKLAAKCSFLSKDEQLIVSNSFKLASKNSEKIKEEELTKLWGTQMDARLLQYLNNYLFGIGDQKQGTVDLERFAELFVFCTRGTVDEKVKVLLTSLGKSETENQNIPYTLVKEYVESIVASYMKIQKLSNTKQFKSWFSRGCFTSSQNIQRFAESLTHDLATDETITRRALEVWLQGSTVLGQLLLFVSMYLFNISHKEKGAVPSEKSGTSISNEEHQVANEKEKDRSLVPFCRGLDLIPSYPSILDLNQIVFVNAHLPQQYQLEWRFLFSSEIHGESFSTLIVLVVEDRNGYMFGGFAPANWELGPKYFGDDSSFLFTLAPRMRAFPSTGYNQHFQYLNLHQQTMPNGLAMGGQHGYCGIWLDCEYGKGHTSESCTTYSGYQQMSHTKEFSFRHLEVWGLGSPPPTPQEKGERVGMSILDGNVESKALLKMTGKTMHSEGIREPSPL
;
A
#
# COMPACT_ATOMS: atom_id res chain seq x y z
N MET A 1 -36.40 -11.54 18.64
CA MET A 1 -36.87 -12.16 17.37
C MET A 1 -35.71 -12.34 16.37
N GLY A 2 -34.61 -13.02 16.75
CA GLY A 2 -33.42 -13.16 15.89
C GLY A 2 -33.34 -14.46 15.07
N ALA A 3 -34.02 -15.53 15.50
CA ALA A 3 -33.81 -16.88 14.94
C ALA A 3 -34.50 -17.15 13.59
N ASN A 4 -35.56 -16.39 13.25
CA ASN A 4 -36.34 -16.64 12.03
C ASN A 4 -35.74 -16.01 10.75
N SER A 5 -34.93 -14.94 10.86
CA SER A 5 -34.28 -14.37 9.67
C SER A 5 -33.09 -15.23 9.22
N SER A 6 -32.29 -15.76 10.15
CA SER A 6 -31.14 -16.61 9.82
C SER A 6 -31.55 -17.93 9.15
N LYS A 7 -32.69 -18.53 9.54
CA LYS A 7 -33.19 -19.76 8.89
C LYS A 7 -33.72 -19.54 7.46
N LYS A 8 -34.38 -18.40 7.19
CA LYS A 8 -34.78 -18.00 5.83
C LYS A 8 -33.57 -17.59 4.96
N LEU A 9 -32.56 -16.95 5.55
CA LEU A 9 -31.28 -16.64 4.90
C LEU A 9 -30.53 -17.91 4.48
N ALA A 10 -30.39 -18.87 5.40
CA ALA A 10 -29.67 -20.11 5.14
C ALA A 10 -30.31 -20.96 4.03
N ALA A 11 -31.63 -20.84 3.84
CA ALA A 11 -32.35 -21.55 2.77
C ALA A 11 -32.27 -20.85 1.39
N LYS A 12 -32.10 -19.51 1.36
CA LYS A 12 -32.03 -18.72 0.11
C LYS A 12 -30.60 -18.39 -0.34
N CYS A 13 -29.66 -18.31 0.59
CA CYS A 13 -28.26 -17.95 0.34
C CYS A 13 -27.34 -19.04 0.90
N SER A 14 -27.54 -20.28 0.46
CA SER A 14 -26.76 -21.46 0.89
C SER A 14 -25.26 -21.34 0.60
N PHE A 15 -24.89 -20.42 -0.28
CA PHE A 15 -23.50 -20.12 -0.63
C PHE A 15 -22.76 -19.30 0.44
N LEU A 16 -23.43 -18.68 1.42
CA LEU A 16 -22.80 -17.89 2.48
C LEU A 16 -22.35 -18.76 3.68
N SER A 17 -21.17 -18.47 4.23
CA SER A 17 -20.72 -19.03 5.50
C SER A 17 -21.56 -18.51 6.68
N LYS A 18 -21.49 -19.14 7.86
CA LYS A 18 -22.26 -18.71 9.04
C LYS A 18 -21.93 -17.27 9.46
N ASP A 19 -20.66 -16.88 9.39
CA ASP A 19 -20.20 -15.55 9.76
C ASP A 19 -20.62 -14.51 8.71
N GLU A 20 -20.51 -14.86 7.42
CA GLU A 20 -20.97 -14.02 6.32
C GLU A 20 -22.49 -13.79 6.35
N GLN A 21 -23.28 -14.82 6.68
CA GLN A 21 -24.71 -14.68 6.87
C GLN A 21 -25.06 -13.64 7.94
N LEU A 22 -24.26 -13.56 9.01
CA LEU A 22 -24.47 -12.56 10.07
C LEU A 22 -24.15 -11.15 9.56
N ILE A 23 -23.01 -10.97 8.88
CA ILE A 23 -22.59 -9.69 8.31
C ILE A 23 -23.65 -9.18 7.31
N VAL A 24 -23.99 -9.99 6.31
CA VAL A 24 -24.92 -9.63 5.24
C VAL A 24 -26.32 -9.38 5.81
N SER A 25 -26.81 -10.22 6.72
CA SER A 25 -28.13 -10.02 7.36
C SER A 25 -28.19 -8.70 8.13
N ASN A 26 -27.15 -8.39 8.91
CA ASN A 26 -27.13 -7.17 9.72
C ASN A 26 -27.05 -5.92 8.83
N SER A 27 -26.18 -5.96 7.82
CA SER A 27 -26.06 -4.90 6.82
C SER A 27 -27.38 -4.69 6.06
N PHE A 28 -28.02 -5.78 5.62
CA PHE A 28 -29.29 -5.71 4.91
C PHE A 28 -30.39 -5.10 5.76
N LYS A 29 -30.52 -5.52 7.03
CA LYS A 29 -31.51 -4.95 7.96
C LYS A 29 -31.28 -3.46 8.21
N LEU A 30 -30.01 -3.06 8.31
CA LEU A 30 -29.63 -1.66 8.46
C LEU A 30 -30.04 -0.84 7.24
N ALA A 31 -29.66 -1.30 6.05
CA ALA A 31 -29.97 -0.63 4.78
C ALA A 31 -31.47 -0.64 4.43
N SER A 32 -32.19 -1.70 4.79
CA SER A 32 -33.62 -1.85 4.52
C SER A 32 -34.53 -1.22 5.58
N LYS A 33 -33.96 -0.74 6.71
CA LYS A 33 -34.70 -0.34 7.91
C LYS A 33 -35.66 -1.42 8.39
N ASN A 34 -35.20 -2.68 8.40
CA ASN A 34 -35.95 -3.91 8.68
C ASN A 34 -37.08 -4.25 7.68
N SER A 35 -37.05 -3.69 6.47
CA SER A 35 -37.93 -4.10 5.36
C SER A 35 -37.40 -5.37 4.67
N GLU A 36 -38.25 -6.01 3.86
CA GLU A 36 -37.90 -7.17 3.03
C GLU A 36 -37.06 -6.82 1.80
N LYS A 37 -37.05 -5.54 1.39
CA LYS A 37 -36.25 -5.02 0.28
C LYS A 37 -35.56 -3.71 0.66
N ILE A 38 -34.40 -3.44 0.08
CA ILE A 38 -33.67 -2.18 0.24
C ILE A 38 -34.09 -1.22 -0.88
N LYS A 39 -34.41 0.03 -0.54
CA LYS A 39 -34.64 1.11 -1.53
C LYS A 39 -33.32 1.78 -1.90
N GLU A 40 -33.17 2.18 -3.16
CA GLU A 40 -31.96 2.86 -3.65
C GLU A 40 -31.58 4.09 -2.82
N GLU A 41 -32.56 4.93 -2.46
CA GLU A 41 -32.32 6.12 -1.64
C GLU A 41 -31.75 5.80 -0.25
N GLU A 42 -32.19 4.68 0.35
CA GLU A 42 -31.74 4.28 1.68
C GLU A 42 -30.31 3.73 1.64
N LEU A 43 -29.99 2.94 0.63
CA LEU A 43 -28.63 2.46 0.42
C LEU A 43 -27.68 3.61 0.08
N THR A 44 -28.11 4.53 -0.78
CA THR A 44 -27.36 5.74 -1.16
C THR A 44 -27.07 6.62 0.06
N LYS A 45 -28.01 6.76 0.99
CA LYS A 45 -27.80 7.47 2.27
C LYS A 45 -26.78 6.75 3.15
N LEU A 46 -26.86 5.42 3.25
CA LEU A 46 -25.97 4.61 4.09
C LEU A 46 -24.53 4.60 3.57
N TRP A 47 -24.35 4.41 2.26
CA TRP A 47 -23.05 4.22 1.62
C TRP A 47 -22.42 5.50 1.09
N GLY A 48 -23.21 6.53 0.75
CA GLY A 48 -22.71 7.73 0.09
C GLY A 48 -21.73 8.57 0.92
N THR A 49 -21.87 8.56 2.26
CA THR A 49 -20.88 9.22 3.12
C THR A 49 -19.60 8.41 3.28
N GLN A 50 -19.61 7.13 2.93
CA GLN A 50 -18.52 6.18 3.23
C GLN A 50 -17.56 5.97 2.05
N MET A 51 -18.01 6.14 0.81
CA MET A 51 -17.23 5.84 -0.41
C MET A 51 -17.21 7.00 -1.42
N ASP A 52 -16.46 6.83 -2.51
CA ASP A 52 -16.48 7.72 -3.67
C ASP A 52 -17.85 7.68 -4.38
N ALA A 53 -18.30 8.83 -4.90
CA ALA A 53 -19.61 8.94 -5.54
C ALA A 53 -19.72 8.07 -6.81
N ARG A 54 -18.63 7.92 -7.58
CA ARG A 54 -18.62 7.06 -8.76
C ARG A 54 -18.77 5.59 -8.36
N LEU A 55 -18.06 5.15 -7.32
CA LEU A 55 -18.19 3.77 -6.84
C LEU A 55 -19.63 3.47 -6.38
N LEU A 56 -20.26 4.41 -5.67
CA LEU A 56 -21.66 4.27 -5.27
C LEU A 56 -22.58 4.09 -6.47
N GLN A 57 -22.38 4.90 -7.51
CA GLN A 57 -23.15 4.78 -8.74
C GLN A 57 -22.93 3.41 -9.41
N TYR A 58 -21.69 2.93 -9.49
CA TYR A 58 -21.36 1.62 -10.05
C TYR A 58 -22.03 0.47 -9.27
N LEU A 59 -21.98 0.51 -7.94
CA LEU A 59 -22.64 -0.49 -7.10
C LEU A 59 -24.17 -0.42 -7.21
N ASN A 60 -24.74 0.79 -7.29
CA ASN A 60 -26.17 0.97 -7.51
C ASN A 60 -26.59 0.43 -8.89
N ASN A 61 -25.78 0.66 -9.93
CA ASN A 61 -26.03 0.09 -11.26
C ASN A 61 -26.08 -1.45 -11.22
N TYR A 62 -25.21 -2.09 -10.44
CA TYR A 62 -25.24 -3.55 -10.26
C TYR A 62 -26.50 -4.06 -9.53
N LEU A 63 -26.88 -3.37 -8.45
CA LEU A 63 -27.96 -3.79 -7.55
C LEU A 63 -29.35 -3.46 -8.09
N PHE A 64 -29.50 -2.29 -8.69
CA PHE A 64 -30.78 -1.75 -9.14
C PHE A 64 -30.93 -1.81 -10.66
N GLY A 65 -29.86 -2.02 -11.44
CA GLY A 65 -29.92 -1.97 -12.90
C GLY A 65 -29.79 -0.54 -13.45
N ILE A 66 -29.81 -0.41 -14.77
CA ILE A 66 -29.56 0.85 -15.49
C ILE A 66 -30.68 1.11 -16.50
N GLY A 67 -31.03 2.38 -16.70
CA GLY A 67 -32.01 2.81 -17.70
C GLY A 67 -33.37 2.14 -17.48
N ASP A 68 -33.91 1.54 -18.54
CA ASP A 68 -35.24 0.91 -18.53
C ASP A 68 -35.31 -0.37 -17.67
N GLN A 69 -34.17 -0.98 -17.33
CA GLN A 69 -34.11 -2.13 -16.44
C GLN A 69 -33.97 -1.75 -14.95
N LYS A 70 -33.94 -0.44 -14.64
CA LYS A 70 -33.73 0.05 -13.29
C LYS A 70 -34.92 -0.26 -12.38
N GLN A 71 -34.67 -1.01 -11.31
CA GLN A 71 -35.60 -1.31 -10.24
C GLN A 71 -35.40 -0.33 -9.07
N GLY A 72 -36.48 0.10 -8.41
CA GLY A 72 -36.37 0.99 -7.24
C GLY A 72 -35.98 0.28 -5.94
N THR A 73 -35.94 -1.06 -5.95
CA THR A 73 -35.66 -1.88 -4.76
C THR A 73 -34.82 -3.10 -5.10
N VAL A 74 -33.95 -3.53 -4.19
CA VAL A 74 -33.16 -4.75 -4.31
C VAL A 74 -33.52 -5.71 -3.16
N ASP A 75 -33.53 -7.00 -3.46
CA ASP A 75 -33.77 -8.04 -2.48
C ASP A 75 -32.47 -8.54 -1.84
N LEU A 76 -32.62 -9.40 -0.83
CA LEU A 76 -31.52 -9.91 -0.04
C LEU A 76 -30.55 -10.77 -0.86
N GLU A 77 -31.07 -11.54 -1.81
CA GLU A 77 -30.26 -12.45 -2.62
C GLU A 77 -29.28 -11.66 -3.50
N ARG A 78 -29.77 -10.67 -4.23
CA ARG A 78 -28.93 -9.80 -5.07
C ARG A 78 -27.93 -8.97 -4.25
N PHE A 79 -28.34 -8.52 -3.06
CA PHE A 79 -27.44 -7.83 -2.13
C PHE A 79 -26.33 -8.75 -1.58
N ALA A 80 -26.67 -10.00 -1.28
CA ALA A 80 -25.72 -11.02 -0.84
C ALA A 80 -24.76 -11.46 -1.95
N GLU A 81 -25.23 -11.58 -3.19
CA GLU A 81 -24.39 -11.86 -4.38
C GLU A 81 -23.28 -10.82 -4.51
N LEU A 82 -23.61 -9.52 -4.42
CA LEU A 82 -22.61 -8.45 -4.50
C LEU A 82 -21.51 -8.63 -3.46
N PHE A 83 -21.87 -8.92 -2.21
CA PHE A 83 -20.90 -9.16 -1.14
C PHE A 83 -19.96 -10.32 -1.48
N VAL A 84 -20.52 -11.46 -1.90
CA VAL A 84 -19.73 -12.66 -2.18
C VAL A 84 -18.83 -12.46 -3.38
N PHE A 85 -19.35 -11.89 -4.46
CA PHE A 85 -18.59 -11.67 -5.68
C PHE A 85 -17.41 -10.73 -5.43
N CYS A 86 -17.60 -9.65 -4.67
CA CYS A 86 -16.51 -8.72 -4.36
C CYS A 86 -15.47 -9.27 -3.38
N THR A 87 -15.84 -10.21 -2.50
CA THR A 87 -14.98 -10.65 -1.38
C THR A 87 -14.24 -11.96 -1.68
N ARG A 88 -14.94 -12.95 -2.23
CA ARG A 88 -14.38 -14.27 -2.57
C ARG A 88 -14.91 -14.87 -3.87
N GLY A 89 -15.56 -14.06 -4.71
CA GLY A 89 -16.02 -14.48 -6.01
C GLY A 89 -14.88 -14.96 -6.90
N THR A 90 -15.22 -15.85 -7.82
CA THR A 90 -14.38 -16.24 -8.94
C THR A 90 -14.08 -15.04 -9.85
N VAL A 91 -13.08 -15.19 -10.73
CA VAL A 91 -12.73 -14.15 -11.70
C VAL A 91 -13.94 -13.79 -12.58
N ASP A 92 -14.70 -14.79 -13.03
CA ASP A 92 -15.89 -14.60 -13.86
C ASP A 92 -17.00 -13.82 -13.13
N GLU A 93 -17.27 -14.16 -11.87
CA GLU A 93 -18.25 -13.44 -11.03
C GLU A 93 -17.84 -11.98 -10.79
N LYS A 94 -16.56 -11.72 -10.58
CA LYS A 94 -16.07 -10.33 -10.41
C LYS A 94 -16.12 -9.55 -11.71
N VAL A 95 -15.80 -10.18 -12.84
CA VAL A 95 -15.97 -9.59 -14.17
C VAL A 95 -17.44 -9.26 -14.42
N LYS A 96 -18.36 -10.16 -14.07
CA LYS A 96 -19.80 -9.92 -14.13
C LYS A 96 -20.22 -8.68 -13.32
N VAL A 97 -19.74 -8.55 -12.08
CA VAL A 97 -20.01 -7.35 -11.26
C VAL A 97 -19.52 -6.09 -11.96
N LEU A 98 -18.27 -6.10 -12.45
CA LEU A 98 -17.67 -4.96 -13.13
C LEU A 98 -18.46 -4.57 -14.39
N LEU A 99 -18.74 -5.52 -15.29
CA LEU A 99 -19.46 -5.25 -16.53
C LEU A 99 -20.87 -4.73 -16.28
N THR A 100 -21.61 -5.37 -15.37
CA THR A 100 -22.97 -4.93 -15.01
C THR A 100 -22.94 -3.55 -14.38
N SER A 101 -21.94 -3.24 -13.56
CA SER A 101 -21.76 -1.91 -12.94
C SER A 101 -21.50 -0.83 -14.00
N LEU A 102 -20.76 -1.17 -15.06
CA LEU A 102 -20.51 -0.29 -16.22
C LEU A 102 -21.69 -0.23 -17.21
N GLY A 103 -22.75 -1.02 -16.99
CA GLY A 103 -23.89 -1.10 -17.89
C GLY A 103 -23.65 -1.86 -19.19
N LYS A 104 -22.68 -2.79 -19.16
CA LYS A 104 -22.38 -3.67 -20.28
C LYS A 104 -23.00 -5.06 -20.05
N SER A 105 -23.60 -5.61 -21.10
CA SER A 105 -24.18 -6.96 -21.08
C SER A 105 -23.08 -8.02 -21.16
N GLU A 106 -23.29 -9.18 -20.53
CA GLU A 106 -22.40 -10.35 -20.63
C GLU A 106 -22.39 -10.98 -22.03
N THR A 107 -23.46 -10.78 -22.80
CA THR A 107 -23.73 -11.47 -24.07
C THR A 107 -23.19 -10.75 -25.30
N GLU A 108 -22.91 -9.46 -25.18
CA GLU A 108 -22.39 -8.68 -26.29
C GLU A 108 -20.87 -8.80 -26.28
N ASN A 109 -20.28 -9.31 -27.36
CA ASN A 109 -18.83 -9.22 -27.66
C ASN A 109 -18.44 -7.75 -27.92
N GLN A 110 -18.84 -6.84 -27.05
CA GLN A 110 -18.54 -5.43 -27.13
C GLN A 110 -17.22 -5.15 -26.43
N ASN A 111 -16.35 -4.52 -27.19
CA ASN A 111 -15.14 -3.88 -26.72
C ASN A 111 -15.47 -2.86 -25.61
N ILE A 112 -14.80 -2.98 -24.47
CA ILE A 112 -15.01 -2.12 -23.30
C ILE A 112 -13.98 -0.98 -23.35
N PRO A 113 -14.39 0.30 -23.31
CA PRO A 113 -13.44 1.40 -23.27
C PRO A 113 -12.51 1.31 -22.04
N TYR A 114 -11.20 1.43 -22.26
CA TYR A 114 -10.19 1.44 -21.19
C TYR A 114 -10.48 2.49 -20.12
N THR A 115 -10.94 3.68 -20.55
CA THR A 115 -11.27 4.80 -19.67
C THR A 115 -12.31 4.44 -18.61
N LEU A 116 -13.34 3.66 -18.97
CA LEU A 116 -14.38 3.24 -18.01
C LEU A 116 -13.82 2.30 -16.94
N VAL A 117 -12.98 1.35 -17.33
CA VAL A 117 -12.34 0.42 -16.38
C VAL A 117 -11.37 1.17 -15.46
N LYS A 118 -10.60 2.11 -16.02
CA LYS A 118 -9.70 2.99 -15.26
C LYS A 118 -10.48 3.82 -14.23
N GLU A 119 -11.58 4.46 -14.62
CA GLU A 119 -12.40 5.26 -13.70
C GLU A 119 -13.06 4.40 -12.62
N TYR A 120 -13.46 3.17 -12.95
CA TYR A 120 -13.96 2.21 -11.97
C TYR A 120 -12.89 1.88 -10.93
N VAL A 121 -11.66 1.56 -11.35
CA VAL A 121 -10.53 1.29 -10.44
C VAL A 121 -10.17 2.53 -9.61
N GLU A 122 -10.17 3.71 -10.22
CA GLU A 122 -9.93 4.99 -9.53
C GLU A 122 -10.96 5.22 -8.41
N SER A 123 -12.23 4.91 -8.67
CA SER A 123 -13.29 5.02 -7.65
C SER A 123 -13.10 4.06 -6.47
N ILE A 124 -12.51 2.88 -6.70
CA ILE A 124 -12.15 1.92 -5.63
C ILE A 124 -11.00 2.47 -4.78
N VAL A 125 -9.93 2.96 -5.42
CA VAL A 125 -8.78 3.56 -4.72
C VAL A 125 -9.21 4.78 -3.90
N ALA A 126 -10.02 5.67 -4.49
CA ALA A 126 -10.57 6.82 -3.80
C ALA A 126 -11.44 6.43 -2.59
N SER A 127 -12.28 5.40 -2.76
CA SER A 127 -13.12 4.87 -1.68
C SER A 127 -12.28 4.28 -0.56
N TYR A 128 -11.24 3.52 -0.89
CA TYR A 128 -10.30 2.97 0.10
C TYR A 128 -9.66 4.08 0.95
N MET A 129 -9.13 5.13 0.30
CA MET A 129 -8.52 6.27 1.00
C MET A 129 -9.53 7.04 1.87
N LYS A 130 -10.76 7.22 1.38
CA LYS A 130 -11.85 7.84 2.13
C LYS A 130 -12.22 7.03 3.37
N ILE A 131 -12.37 5.70 3.22
CA ILE A 131 -12.65 4.79 4.33
C ILE A 131 -11.53 4.82 5.36
N GLN A 132 -10.27 4.88 4.93
CA GLN A 132 -9.14 4.95 5.84
C GLN A 132 -9.19 6.23 6.69
N LYS A 133 -9.53 7.37 6.08
CA LYS A 133 -9.74 8.64 6.77
C LYS A 133 -10.91 8.59 7.77
N LEU A 134 -12.02 7.96 7.39
CA LEU A 134 -13.20 7.81 8.25
C LEU A 134 -12.97 6.86 9.42
N SER A 135 -12.31 5.73 9.15
CA SER A 135 -11.97 4.71 10.16
C SER A 135 -10.96 5.23 11.19
N ASN A 136 -10.11 6.19 10.76
CA ASN A 136 -9.18 6.91 11.62
C ASN A 136 -8.35 5.97 12.51
N THR A 137 -7.85 4.90 11.89
CA THR A 137 -7.09 3.83 12.55
C THR A 137 -5.77 4.36 13.11
N LYS A 138 -5.16 3.63 14.05
CA LYS A 138 -3.83 4.00 14.59
C LYS A 138 -2.79 4.10 13.47
N GLN A 139 -2.82 3.18 12.51
CA GLN A 139 -1.98 3.19 11.32
C GLN A 139 -2.19 4.48 10.50
N PHE A 140 -3.42 4.82 10.14
CA PHE A 140 -3.70 6.06 9.41
C PHE A 140 -3.23 7.31 10.16
N LYS A 141 -3.53 7.41 11.46
CA LYS A 141 -3.13 8.54 12.30
C LYS A 141 -1.61 8.73 12.35
N SER A 142 -0.85 7.63 12.39
CA SER A 142 0.62 7.67 12.46
C SER A 142 1.23 8.41 11.26
N TRP A 143 0.63 8.28 10.08
CA TRP A 143 1.04 9.00 8.87
C TRP A 143 0.38 10.39 8.76
N PHE A 144 -0.94 10.46 8.96
CA PHE A 144 -1.72 11.68 8.74
C PHE A 144 -1.31 12.82 9.69
N SER A 145 -1.01 12.52 10.95
CA SER A 145 -0.55 13.52 11.93
C SER A 145 0.81 14.13 11.60
N ARG A 146 1.52 13.56 10.62
CA ARG A 146 2.88 13.92 10.20
C ARG A 146 2.94 14.53 8.80
N GLY A 147 1.81 15.02 8.30
CA GLY A 147 1.74 15.73 7.03
C GLY A 147 1.62 14.85 5.79
N CYS A 148 1.44 13.53 5.95
CA CYS A 148 1.16 12.63 4.82
C CYS A 148 -0.31 12.74 4.42
N PHE A 149 -0.62 13.56 3.42
CA PHE A 149 -1.98 13.80 2.94
C PHE A 149 -2.25 13.10 1.61
N THR A 150 -3.50 12.69 1.42
CA THR A 150 -4.00 12.12 0.16
C THR A 150 -4.09 13.18 -0.94
N SER A 151 -3.47 12.94 -2.11
CA SER A 151 -3.63 13.76 -3.32
C SER A 151 -4.48 13.08 -4.38
N SER A 152 -5.41 13.81 -5.02
CA SER A 152 -6.21 13.31 -6.14
C SER A 152 -5.36 12.86 -7.33
N GLN A 153 -4.23 13.52 -7.57
CA GLN A 153 -3.30 13.12 -8.64
C GLN A 153 -2.68 11.74 -8.36
N ASN A 154 -2.37 11.46 -7.09
CA ASN A 154 -1.79 10.17 -6.71
C ASN A 154 -2.83 9.05 -6.69
N ILE A 155 -4.11 9.35 -6.44
CA ILE A 155 -5.21 8.39 -6.65
C ILE A 155 -5.26 7.96 -8.12
N GLN A 156 -5.18 8.92 -9.05
CA GLN A 156 -5.16 8.64 -10.48
C GLN A 156 -3.92 7.83 -10.87
N ARG A 157 -2.72 8.21 -10.39
CA ARG A 157 -1.48 7.46 -10.65
C ARG A 157 -1.54 6.02 -10.12
N PHE A 158 -2.16 5.81 -8.96
CA PHE A 158 -2.32 4.47 -8.41
C PHE A 158 -3.34 3.65 -9.22
N ALA A 159 -4.45 4.25 -9.65
CA ALA A 159 -5.39 3.57 -10.53
C ALA A 159 -4.78 3.23 -11.90
N GLU A 160 -3.95 4.12 -12.46
CA GLU A 160 -3.19 3.88 -13.68
C GLU A 160 -2.19 2.74 -13.52
N SER A 161 -1.51 2.63 -12.37
CA SER A 161 -0.57 1.53 -12.13
C SER A 161 -1.28 0.18 -12.07
N LEU A 162 -2.46 0.13 -11.43
CA LEU A 162 -3.29 -1.08 -11.34
C LEU A 162 -3.91 -1.49 -12.68
N THR A 163 -4.05 -0.57 -13.64
CA THR A 163 -4.66 -0.84 -14.95
C THR A 163 -3.66 -0.79 -16.10
N HIS A 164 -2.37 -0.62 -15.81
CA HIS A 164 -1.33 -0.42 -16.82
C HIS A 164 -1.27 -1.57 -17.84
N ASP A 165 -1.39 -2.81 -17.37
CA ASP A 165 -1.27 -4.00 -18.23
C ASP A 165 -2.50 -4.22 -19.12
N LEU A 166 -3.60 -3.52 -18.85
CA LEU A 166 -4.77 -3.47 -19.73
C LEU A 166 -4.64 -2.43 -20.85
N ALA A 167 -3.71 -1.48 -20.72
CA ALA A 167 -3.66 -0.26 -21.54
C ALA A 167 -2.98 -0.46 -22.91
N THR A 168 -2.90 -1.69 -23.43
CA THR A 168 -2.28 -1.95 -24.73
C THR A 168 -3.14 -1.43 -25.90
N ASP A 169 -4.47 -1.39 -25.72
CA ASP A 169 -5.44 -0.90 -26.71
C ASP A 169 -6.48 0.03 -26.04
N GLU A 170 -7.09 0.95 -26.79
CA GLU A 170 -8.18 1.82 -26.28
C GLU A 170 -9.41 1.03 -25.84
N THR A 171 -9.53 -0.20 -26.33
CA THR A 171 -10.62 -1.13 -26.03
C THR A 171 -10.14 -2.44 -25.46
N ILE A 172 -10.81 -2.90 -24.41
CA ILE A 172 -10.52 -4.11 -23.67
C ILE A 172 -11.53 -5.20 -24.04
N THR A 173 -11.03 -6.40 -24.31
CA THR A 173 -11.86 -7.60 -24.47
C THR A 173 -12.18 -8.22 -23.12
N ARG A 174 -13.30 -8.95 -23.00
CA ARG A 174 -13.65 -9.70 -21.78
C ARG A 174 -12.50 -10.62 -21.31
N ARG A 175 -11.87 -11.32 -22.24
CA ARG A 175 -10.73 -12.21 -21.94
C ARG A 175 -9.53 -11.46 -21.35
N ALA A 176 -9.21 -10.27 -21.90
CA ALA A 176 -8.15 -9.44 -21.34
C ALA A 176 -8.48 -8.98 -19.91
N LEU A 177 -9.75 -8.64 -19.66
CA LEU A 177 -10.24 -8.27 -18.34
C LEU A 177 -10.14 -9.43 -17.34
N GLU A 178 -10.50 -10.65 -17.73
CA GLU A 178 -10.39 -11.86 -16.90
C GLU A 178 -8.93 -12.14 -16.51
N VAL A 179 -8.02 -12.13 -17.49
CA VAL A 179 -6.58 -12.36 -17.26
C VAL A 179 -6.00 -11.29 -16.34
N TRP A 180 -6.34 -10.02 -16.59
CA TRP A 180 -5.90 -8.91 -15.76
C TRP A 180 -6.42 -9.02 -14.31
N LEU A 181 -7.70 -9.31 -14.12
CA LEU A 181 -8.29 -9.38 -12.80
C LEU A 181 -7.74 -10.56 -11.99
N GLN A 182 -7.38 -11.66 -12.67
CA GLN A 182 -6.70 -12.79 -12.06
C GLN A 182 -5.30 -12.43 -11.55
N GLY A 183 -4.57 -11.57 -12.27
CA GLY A 183 -3.23 -11.09 -11.88
C GLY A 183 -3.23 -9.91 -10.89
N SER A 184 -4.34 -9.19 -10.76
CA SER A 184 -4.42 -7.93 -10.00
C SER A 184 -4.65 -8.14 -8.50
N THR A 185 -3.63 -8.62 -7.79
CA THR A 185 -3.68 -8.89 -6.35
C THR A 185 -4.02 -7.67 -5.51
N VAL A 186 -3.36 -6.53 -5.77
CA VAL A 186 -3.55 -5.27 -5.03
C VAL A 186 -4.97 -4.73 -5.21
N LEU A 187 -5.51 -4.75 -6.43
CA LEU A 187 -6.90 -4.36 -6.68
C LEU A 187 -7.88 -5.27 -5.91
N GLY A 188 -7.60 -6.58 -5.89
CA GLY A 188 -8.38 -7.54 -5.12
C GLY A 188 -8.39 -7.23 -3.61
N GLN A 189 -7.23 -6.86 -3.04
CA GLN A 189 -7.12 -6.46 -1.63
C GLN A 189 -7.91 -5.18 -1.34
N LEU A 190 -7.80 -4.17 -2.20
CA LEU A 190 -8.54 -2.91 -2.08
C LEU A 190 -10.06 -3.15 -2.15
N LEU A 191 -10.53 -3.91 -3.14
CA LEU A 191 -11.94 -4.24 -3.31
C LEU A 191 -12.49 -5.02 -2.12
N LEU A 192 -11.73 -6.00 -1.61
CA LEU A 192 -12.08 -6.77 -0.44
C LEU A 192 -12.22 -5.89 0.80
N PHE A 193 -11.27 -4.99 1.03
CA PHE A 193 -11.30 -4.06 2.17
C PHE A 193 -12.50 -3.12 2.09
N VAL A 194 -12.71 -2.48 0.94
CA VAL A 194 -13.84 -1.57 0.71
C VAL A 194 -15.16 -2.32 0.92
N SER A 195 -15.32 -3.51 0.34
CA SER A 195 -16.54 -4.31 0.48
C SER A 195 -16.79 -4.74 1.93
N MET A 196 -15.76 -5.23 2.62
CA MET A 196 -15.88 -5.61 4.03
C MET A 196 -16.28 -4.44 4.92
N TYR A 197 -15.73 -3.25 4.68
CA TYR A 197 -16.09 -2.06 5.44
C TYR A 197 -17.56 -1.68 5.22
N LEU A 198 -18.01 -1.62 3.97
CA LEU A 198 -19.36 -1.19 3.61
C LEU A 198 -20.45 -2.11 4.16
N PHE A 199 -20.19 -3.42 4.18
CA PHE A 199 -21.14 -4.39 4.71
C PHE A 199 -21.08 -4.47 6.25
N ASN A 200 -19.97 -4.09 6.89
CA ASN A 200 -19.83 -4.05 8.35
C ASN A 200 -20.16 -2.70 8.99
N ILE A 201 -20.75 -1.75 8.26
CA ILE A 201 -21.24 -0.51 8.85
C ILE A 201 -22.24 -0.87 9.96
N SER A 202 -21.91 -0.54 11.20
CA SER A 202 -22.76 -0.75 12.38
C SER A 202 -23.26 0.58 12.90
N HIS A 203 -24.39 0.57 13.63
CA HIS A 203 -24.96 1.74 14.33
C HIS A 203 -24.05 2.28 15.46
N LYS A 204 -22.78 2.59 15.19
CA LYS A 204 -21.85 3.21 16.15
C LYS A 204 -21.82 4.72 16.05
N GLU A 205 -22.97 5.36 15.82
CA GLU A 205 -23.09 6.82 15.95
C GLU A 205 -24.46 7.18 16.53
N LYS A 206 -24.60 7.04 17.85
CA LYS A 206 -25.33 7.95 18.75
C LYS A 206 -25.26 7.44 20.20
N GLY A 207 -24.49 8.15 21.03
CA GLY A 207 -24.60 8.10 22.49
C GLY A 207 -23.58 7.21 23.21
N ALA A 208 -22.32 7.65 23.29
CA ALA A 208 -21.42 7.21 24.36
C ALA A 208 -21.36 8.30 25.42
N VAL A 209 -22.21 8.18 26.45
CA VAL A 209 -21.96 8.83 27.75
C VAL A 209 -21.04 7.86 28.52
N PRO A 210 -19.91 8.32 29.08
CA PRO A 210 -19.02 7.45 29.83
C PRO A 210 -19.61 7.20 31.22
N SER A 211 -19.95 5.95 31.55
CA SER A 211 -20.20 5.53 32.92
C SER A 211 -19.09 4.60 33.38
N GLU A 212 -18.44 4.98 34.47
CA GLU A 212 -17.40 4.23 35.16
C GLU A 212 -17.93 2.98 35.88
N LYS A 213 -17.05 1.95 35.96
CA LYS A 213 -16.94 0.83 36.94
C LYS A 213 -18.10 -0.19 36.93
N SER A 214 -17.92 -1.50 37.07
CA SER A 214 -16.91 -2.31 37.78
C SER A 214 -16.98 -3.79 37.37
N GLY A 215 -15.85 -4.50 37.43
CA GLY A 215 -15.79 -5.85 38.02
C GLY A 215 -15.97 -7.10 37.14
N THR A 216 -14.86 -7.83 36.95
CA THR A 216 -14.76 -9.30 36.80
C THR A 216 -15.51 -10.01 35.66
N SER A 217 -14.76 -10.49 34.66
CA SER A 217 -14.59 -11.95 34.44
C SER A 217 -13.74 -12.22 33.19
N ILE A 218 -12.79 -13.13 33.40
CA ILE A 218 -11.85 -13.70 32.45
C ILE A 218 -12.64 -14.49 31.39
N SER A 219 -12.92 -13.89 30.22
CA SER A 219 -13.39 -14.60 29.02
C SER A 219 -13.38 -13.76 27.72
N ASN A 220 -12.72 -12.60 27.69
CA ASN A 220 -12.77 -11.67 26.55
C ASN A 220 -11.53 -11.65 25.65
N GLU A 221 -10.48 -12.41 25.95
CA GLU A 221 -9.25 -12.38 25.13
C GLU A 221 -9.43 -13.09 23.79
N GLU A 222 -10.13 -14.23 23.73
CA GLU A 222 -10.31 -14.97 22.47
C GLU A 222 -11.19 -14.23 21.45
N HIS A 223 -12.16 -13.43 21.91
CA HIS A 223 -13.01 -12.62 21.03
C HIS A 223 -12.38 -11.27 20.63
N GLN A 224 -11.37 -10.78 21.37
CA GLN A 224 -10.58 -9.62 20.95
C GLN A 224 -9.54 -10.00 19.89
N VAL A 225 -8.90 -11.16 20.02
CA VAL A 225 -7.88 -11.64 19.07
C VAL A 225 -8.47 -11.95 17.68
N ALA A 226 -9.70 -12.48 17.60
CA ALA A 226 -10.38 -12.70 16.32
C ALA A 226 -10.73 -11.38 15.61
N ASN A 227 -11.10 -10.35 16.38
CA ASN A 227 -11.47 -9.02 15.87
C ASN A 227 -10.23 -8.16 15.52
N GLU A 228 -9.05 -8.52 16.02
CA GLU A 228 -7.77 -7.94 15.61
C GLU A 228 -7.22 -8.56 14.31
N LYS A 229 -7.41 -9.87 14.10
CA LYS A 229 -7.00 -10.54 12.85
C LYS A 229 -7.73 -10.02 11.60
N GLU A 230 -8.97 -9.53 11.72
CA GLU A 230 -9.69 -8.94 10.58
C GLU A 230 -9.36 -7.47 10.33
N LYS A 231 -8.88 -6.74 11.35
CA LYS A 231 -8.32 -5.38 11.21
C LYS A 231 -6.93 -5.37 10.55
N ASP A 232 -6.32 -6.54 10.38
CA ASP A 232 -4.95 -6.76 9.90
C ASP A 232 -4.79 -6.72 8.37
N ARG A 233 -5.85 -6.34 7.63
CA ARG A 233 -5.83 -6.25 6.15
C ARG A 233 -5.67 -4.83 5.60
N SER A 234 -5.43 -3.85 6.46
CA SER A 234 -5.12 -2.49 6.01
C SER A 234 -3.76 -2.48 5.31
N LEU A 235 -3.73 -2.04 4.04
CA LEU A 235 -2.49 -1.82 3.30
C LEU A 235 -1.71 -0.59 3.79
N VAL A 236 -2.25 0.18 4.72
CA VAL A 236 -1.51 1.26 5.38
C VAL A 236 -0.70 0.68 6.55
N PRO A 237 0.64 0.69 6.48
CA PRO A 237 1.49 0.23 7.56
C PRO A 237 1.44 1.19 8.76
N PHE A 238 1.87 0.76 9.93
CA PHE A 238 2.11 1.67 11.04
C PHE A 238 3.42 2.45 10.83
N CYS A 239 3.42 3.76 11.03
CA CYS A 239 4.62 4.60 10.99
C CYS A 239 5.24 4.71 12.39
N ARG A 240 6.52 4.36 12.52
CA ARG A 240 7.33 4.60 13.73
C ARG A 240 8.55 5.46 13.39
N GLY A 241 9.03 6.27 14.33
CA GLY A 241 10.27 7.05 14.20
C GLY A 241 10.05 8.45 13.64
N LEU A 242 9.08 8.65 12.73
CA LEU A 242 8.66 9.99 12.30
C LEU A 242 8.09 10.81 13.47
N ASP A 243 7.69 10.13 14.55
CA ASP A 243 7.17 10.77 15.75
C ASP A 243 8.18 11.67 16.46
N LEU A 244 9.46 11.33 16.35
CA LEU A 244 10.59 11.99 17.00
C LEU A 244 10.97 13.31 16.33
N ILE A 245 10.38 13.62 15.17
CA ILE A 245 10.74 14.76 14.33
C ILE A 245 9.47 15.51 13.89
N PRO A 246 8.90 16.38 14.76
CA PRO A 246 7.61 17.02 14.51
C PRO A 246 7.58 18.00 13.33
N SER A 247 8.73 18.49 12.88
CA SER A 247 8.84 19.55 11.87
C SER A 247 9.06 19.04 10.44
N TYR A 248 9.07 17.73 10.21
CA TYR A 248 9.40 17.15 8.91
C TYR A 248 8.19 16.45 8.28
N PRO A 249 7.63 16.98 7.19
CA PRO A 249 6.69 16.23 6.36
C PRO A 249 7.46 15.22 5.51
N SER A 250 7.03 13.95 5.50
CA SER A 250 7.58 12.99 4.54
C SER A 250 7.25 13.42 3.10
N ILE A 251 8.15 13.12 2.16
CA ILE A 251 7.91 13.31 0.72
C ILE A 251 6.82 12.37 0.18
N LEU A 252 6.47 11.31 0.93
CA LEU A 252 5.49 10.31 0.52
C LEU A 252 4.05 10.70 0.89
N ASP A 253 3.14 10.47 -0.05
CA ASP A 253 1.69 10.42 0.18
C ASP A 253 1.27 9.02 0.66
N LEU A 254 0.20 8.94 1.45
CA LEU A 254 -0.53 7.71 1.78
C LEU A 254 -0.81 6.82 0.56
N ASN A 255 -1.16 7.37 -0.61
CA ASN A 255 -1.34 6.56 -1.83
C ASN A 255 -0.05 5.86 -2.26
N GLN A 256 1.08 6.57 -2.18
CA GLN A 256 2.39 6.03 -2.53
C GLN A 256 2.85 5.00 -1.50
N ILE A 257 2.61 5.25 -0.21
CA ILE A 257 2.91 4.31 0.88
C ILE A 257 2.11 3.02 0.66
N VAL A 258 0.80 3.11 0.42
CA VAL A 258 -0.05 1.94 0.15
C VAL A 258 0.42 1.20 -1.11
N PHE A 259 0.78 1.92 -2.17
CA PHE A 259 1.31 1.32 -3.39
C PHE A 259 2.59 0.53 -3.11
N VAL A 260 3.60 1.13 -2.46
CA VAL A 260 4.86 0.43 -2.14
C VAL A 260 4.57 -0.72 -1.18
N ASN A 261 3.78 -0.49 -0.14
CA ASN A 261 3.46 -1.49 0.88
C ASN A 261 2.76 -2.73 0.32
N ALA A 262 1.87 -2.55 -0.66
CA ALA A 262 1.20 -3.66 -1.32
C ALA A 262 2.14 -4.55 -2.16
N HIS A 263 3.29 -4.02 -2.60
CA HIS A 263 4.31 -4.77 -3.34
C HIS A 263 5.38 -5.40 -2.44
N LEU A 264 5.42 -5.03 -1.15
CA LEU A 264 6.34 -5.64 -0.19
C LEU A 264 5.94 -7.08 0.15
N PRO A 265 6.89 -7.96 0.48
CA PRO A 265 6.58 -9.26 1.10
C PRO A 265 5.76 -9.09 2.39
N GLN A 266 4.83 -10.01 2.64
CA GLN A 266 3.85 -9.92 3.75
C GLN A 266 4.49 -9.65 5.13
N GLN A 267 5.68 -10.21 5.38
CA GLN A 267 6.42 -10.02 6.64
C GLN A 267 6.83 -8.57 6.92
N TYR A 268 6.87 -7.71 5.88
CA TYR A 268 7.29 -6.32 5.97
C TYR A 268 6.14 -5.31 5.85
N GLN A 269 4.89 -5.78 5.68
CA GLN A 269 3.75 -4.90 5.40
C GLN A 269 3.14 -4.21 6.64
N LEU A 270 3.51 -4.65 7.84
CA LEU A 270 2.85 -4.23 9.08
C LEU A 270 3.36 -2.88 9.60
N GLU A 271 4.67 -2.65 9.52
CA GLU A 271 5.30 -1.52 10.19
C GLU A 271 6.48 -0.97 9.38
N TRP A 272 6.49 0.35 9.22
CA TRP A 272 7.55 1.14 8.62
C TRP A 272 8.19 2.03 9.68
N ARG A 273 9.51 1.95 9.77
CA ARG A 273 10.35 2.74 10.66
C ARG A 273 11.08 3.77 9.83
N PHE A 274 10.85 5.04 10.11
CA PHE A 274 11.64 6.12 9.54
C PHE A 274 13.08 6.01 10.06
N LEU A 275 14.04 5.77 9.17
CA LEU A 275 15.45 5.66 9.54
C LEU A 275 16.20 6.94 9.21
N PHE A 276 15.93 7.52 8.03
CA PHE A 276 16.69 8.64 7.54
C PHE A 276 15.90 9.53 6.57
N SER A 277 16.18 10.83 6.65
CA SER A 277 15.97 11.76 5.54
C SER A 277 17.21 12.63 5.36
N SER A 278 17.51 12.99 4.13
CA SER A 278 18.55 13.98 3.80
C SER A 278 18.43 15.29 4.59
N GLU A 279 17.24 15.64 5.06
CA GLU A 279 17.03 16.84 5.86
C GLU A 279 17.40 16.65 7.35
N ILE A 280 17.26 15.45 7.92
CA ILE A 280 17.30 15.25 9.38
C ILE A 280 18.03 13.96 9.76
N HIS A 281 18.97 14.07 10.70
CA HIS A 281 19.90 13.01 11.13
C HIS A 281 19.21 11.66 11.37
N GLY A 282 19.85 10.56 10.95
CA GLY A 282 19.34 9.19 11.09
C GLY A 282 20.14 8.33 12.07
N GLU A 283 19.46 7.31 12.60
CA GLU A 283 20.06 6.17 13.31
C GLU A 283 20.74 5.20 12.34
N SER A 284 21.47 4.22 12.87
CA SER A 284 22.29 3.24 12.15
C SER A 284 21.67 2.75 10.83
N PHE A 285 22.33 3.05 9.71
CA PHE A 285 21.88 2.79 8.34
C PHE A 285 22.10 1.35 7.85
N SER A 286 22.46 0.40 8.70
CA SER A 286 22.62 -1.00 8.26
C SER A 286 21.29 -1.72 7.99
N THR A 287 20.15 -1.09 8.26
CA THR A 287 18.81 -1.70 8.16
C THR A 287 17.90 -1.05 7.13
N LEU A 288 18.47 -0.46 6.07
CA LEU A 288 17.69 0.19 5.02
C LEU A 288 16.99 -0.86 4.16
N ILE A 289 15.68 -0.75 4.06
CA ILE A 289 14.88 -1.71 3.31
C ILE A 289 14.12 -1.02 2.16
N VAL A 290 13.72 0.25 2.29
CA VAL A 290 13.09 1.02 1.21
C VAL A 290 13.78 2.37 1.04
N LEU A 291 14.29 2.63 -0.17
CA LEU A 291 14.92 3.88 -0.60
C LEU A 291 13.94 4.68 -1.46
N VAL A 292 13.74 5.96 -1.18
CA VAL A 292 12.92 6.87 -1.99
C VAL A 292 13.69 8.14 -2.31
N VAL A 293 13.72 8.50 -3.58
CA VAL A 293 14.47 9.63 -4.14
C VAL A 293 13.51 10.56 -4.87
N GLU A 294 13.64 11.87 -4.63
CA GLU A 294 12.99 12.91 -5.42
C GLU A 294 14.02 13.73 -6.20
N ASP A 295 14.00 13.60 -7.53
CA ASP A 295 14.80 14.41 -8.45
C ASP A 295 14.30 15.87 -8.48
N ARG A 296 15.18 16.82 -8.84
CA ARG A 296 14.84 18.25 -8.98
C ARG A 296 13.72 18.53 -9.98
N ASN A 297 13.45 17.60 -10.89
CA ASN A 297 12.37 17.68 -11.86
C ASN A 297 11.02 17.14 -11.33
N GLY A 298 10.93 16.78 -10.04
CA GLY A 298 9.72 16.25 -9.40
C GLY A 298 9.43 14.78 -9.72
N TYR A 299 10.41 14.06 -10.28
CA TYR A 299 10.33 12.61 -10.48
C TYR A 299 10.64 11.93 -9.15
N MET A 300 9.75 11.04 -8.72
CA MET A 300 9.90 10.28 -7.49
C MET A 300 10.02 8.80 -7.82
N PHE A 301 11.07 8.16 -7.32
CA PHE A 301 11.35 6.75 -7.58
C PHE A 301 12.21 6.16 -6.47
N GLY A 302 12.38 4.85 -6.47
CA GLY A 302 13.02 4.16 -5.37
C GLY A 302 13.20 2.68 -5.60
N GLY A 303 13.64 2.01 -4.55
CA GLY A 303 13.86 0.58 -4.56
C GLY A 303 13.67 -0.05 -3.19
N PHE A 304 13.23 -1.30 -3.21
CA PHE A 304 13.19 -2.17 -2.05
C PHE A 304 14.39 -3.13 -2.09
N ALA A 305 15.10 -3.16 -0.97
CA ALA A 305 16.31 -3.92 -0.72
C ALA A 305 16.05 -4.90 0.45
N PRO A 306 15.97 -6.21 0.20
CA PRO A 306 15.59 -7.18 1.23
C PRO A 306 16.74 -7.51 2.19
N ALA A 307 17.99 -7.43 1.72
CA ALA A 307 19.16 -7.66 2.56
C ALA A 307 19.66 -6.35 3.19
N ASN A 308 20.20 -6.47 4.41
CA ASN A 308 20.94 -5.38 5.06
C ASN A 308 22.11 -4.94 4.17
N TRP A 309 22.39 -3.64 4.17
CA TRP A 309 23.42 -3.09 3.31
C TRP A 309 24.80 -3.35 3.89
N GLU A 310 25.63 -4.08 3.15
CA GLU A 310 27.01 -4.39 3.52
C GLU A 310 28.00 -3.62 2.63
N LEU A 311 29.09 -3.13 3.22
CA LEU A 311 30.17 -2.49 2.46
C LEU A 311 31.00 -3.55 1.74
N GLY A 312 31.02 -3.50 0.41
CA GLY A 312 31.86 -4.41 -0.36
C GLY A 312 31.87 -4.12 -1.86
N PRO A 313 32.90 -4.60 -2.57
CA PRO A 313 33.01 -4.42 -4.01
C PRO A 313 32.13 -5.39 -4.81
N LYS A 314 31.32 -6.23 -4.16
CA LYS A 314 30.49 -7.27 -4.78
C LYS A 314 29.02 -6.92 -4.63
N TYR A 315 28.22 -7.33 -5.61
CA TYR A 315 26.77 -7.28 -5.50
C TYR A 315 26.27 -8.38 -4.54
N PHE A 316 25.22 -8.06 -3.80
CA PHE A 316 24.53 -8.95 -2.86
C PHE A 316 23.02 -8.70 -2.90
N GLY A 317 22.26 -9.40 -2.04
CA GLY A 317 20.81 -9.32 -1.96
C GLY A 317 20.10 -10.54 -2.55
N ASP A 318 18.77 -10.50 -2.58
CA ASP A 318 17.92 -11.56 -3.11
C ASP A 318 16.88 -11.05 -4.12
N ASP A 319 16.18 -11.99 -4.76
CA ASP A 319 15.23 -11.76 -5.84
C ASP A 319 13.89 -11.15 -5.38
N SER A 320 13.65 -10.99 -4.08
CA SER A 320 12.51 -10.23 -3.57
C SER A 320 12.72 -8.72 -3.70
N SER A 321 13.92 -8.26 -4.08
CA SER A 321 14.19 -6.87 -4.44
C SER A 321 13.35 -6.42 -5.65
N PHE A 322 12.90 -5.17 -5.62
CA PHE A 322 12.23 -4.53 -6.75
C PHE A 322 12.52 -3.03 -6.79
N LEU A 323 12.41 -2.44 -7.97
CA LEU A 323 12.43 -0.97 -8.13
C LEU A 323 11.02 -0.45 -8.32
N PHE A 324 10.81 0.84 -8.04
CA PHE A 324 9.52 1.45 -8.27
C PHE A 324 9.64 2.93 -8.64
N THR A 325 8.62 3.41 -9.35
CA THR A 325 8.37 4.83 -9.63
C THR A 325 7.09 5.24 -8.91
N LEU A 326 7.04 6.50 -8.45
CA LEU A 326 5.91 7.10 -7.74
C LEU A 326 5.37 8.34 -8.46
N ALA A 327 6.22 9.07 -9.18
CA ALA A 327 5.86 10.20 -10.04
C ALA A 327 6.82 10.29 -11.23
N PRO A 328 6.33 10.63 -12.45
CA PRO A 328 4.97 11.06 -12.78
C PRO A 328 3.95 9.92 -12.89
N ARG A 329 4.40 8.66 -12.97
CA ARG A 329 3.55 7.46 -12.99
C ARG A 329 4.01 6.51 -11.90
N MET A 330 3.08 5.75 -11.33
CA MET A 330 3.40 4.69 -10.38
C MET A 330 3.65 3.38 -11.14
N ARG A 331 4.79 2.73 -10.92
CA ARG A 331 5.08 1.38 -11.45
C ARG A 331 6.02 0.64 -10.51
N ALA A 332 5.89 -0.68 -10.47
CA ALA A 332 6.80 -1.57 -9.77
C ALA A 332 7.51 -2.46 -10.80
N PHE A 333 8.79 -2.69 -10.59
CA PHE A 333 9.68 -3.46 -11.46
C PHE A 333 10.27 -4.61 -10.65
N PRO A 334 9.62 -5.79 -10.63
CA PRO A 334 10.10 -6.95 -9.88
C PRO A 334 11.37 -7.54 -10.50
N SER A 335 12.14 -8.30 -9.73
CA SER A 335 13.31 -9.02 -10.22
C SER A 335 12.96 -9.96 -11.40
N THR A 336 13.83 -10.02 -12.42
CA THR A 336 13.74 -11.00 -13.52
C THR A 336 14.30 -12.37 -13.13
N GLY A 337 15.08 -12.45 -12.06
CA GLY A 337 15.89 -13.63 -11.73
C GLY A 337 17.05 -13.91 -12.70
N TYR A 338 17.28 -13.04 -13.69
CA TYR A 338 18.32 -13.24 -14.72
C TYR A 338 19.75 -13.13 -14.16
N ASN A 339 19.95 -12.25 -13.18
CA ASN A 339 21.22 -12.06 -12.50
C ASN A 339 21.00 -11.76 -11.01
N GLN A 340 22.07 -11.77 -10.23
CA GLN A 340 22.05 -11.50 -8.78
C GLN A 340 22.63 -10.12 -8.45
N HIS A 341 22.53 -9.16 -9.37
CA HIS A 341 23.07 -7.82 -9.18
C HIS A 341 22.01 -6.89 -8.54
N PHE A 342 21.57 -7.23 -7.32
CA PHE A 342 20.47 -6.53 -6.66
C PHE A 342 20.94 -5.29 -5.91
N GLN A 343 21.92 -5.43 -5.02
CA GLN A 343 22.39 -4.36 -4.14
C GLN A 343 23.91 -4.22 -4.25
N TYR A 344 24.40 -2.99 -4.27
CA TYR A 344 25.82 -2.66 -4.22
C TYR A 344 26.03 -1.44 -3.35
N LEU A 345 26.95 -1.53 -2.40
CA LEU A 345 27.36 -0.40 -1.59
C LEU A 345 28.86 -0.47 -1.38
N ASN A 346 29.54 0.57 -1.83
CA ASN A 346 30.99 0.62 -1.73
C ASN A 346 31.47 2.04 -1.53
N LEU A 347 32.45 2.23 -0.65
CA LEU A 347 33.02 3.54 -0.31
C LEU A 347 34.51 3.40 -0.01
N HIS A 348 35.24 4.50 -0.19
CA HIS A 348 36.68 4.62 0.07
C HIS A 348 37.58 3.67 -0.74
N GLN A 349 37.11 3.15 -1.87
CA GLN A 349 37.91 2.34 -2.80
C GLN A 349 38.54 3.22 -3.89
N GLN A 350 39.77 2.88 -4.29
CA GLN A 350 40.49 3.57 -5.38
C GLN A 350 40.19 3.00 -6.77
N THR A 351 39.80 1.72 -6.83
CA THR A 351 39.67 0.96 -8.08
C THR A 351 38.22 0.68 -8.47
N MET A 352 37.29 0.78 -7.52
CA MET A 352 35.86 0.49 -7.70
C MET A 352 35.04 1.73 -7.44
N PRO A 353 33.89 1.91 -8.14
CA PRO A 353 33.08 3.09 -7.99
C PRO A 353 32.50 3.18 -6.57
N ASN A 354 32.53 4.37 -6.00
CA ASN A 354 32.04 4.63 -4.66
C ASN A 354 30.62 5.19 -4.74
N GLY A 355 29.67 4.49 -4.13
CA GLY A 355 28.26 4.82 -4.24
C GLY A 355 27.35 3.67 -3.79
N LEU A 356 26.06 3.90 -3.96
CA LEU A 356 25.00 2.90 -3.77
C LEU A 356 24.38 2.57 -5.12
N ALA A 357 24.22 1.28 -5.43
CA ALA A 357 23.50 0.84 -6.62
C ALA A 357 22.40 -0.17 -6.27
N MET A 358 21.31 -0.11 -7.05
CA MET A 358 20.25 -1.12 -7.05
C MET A 358 19.95 -1.57 -8.48
N GLY A 359 20.06 -2.87 -8.73
CA GLY A 359 19.86 -3.50 -10.04
C GLY A 359 20.96 -3.22 -11.04
N GLY A 360 21.28 -4.21 -11.86
CA GLY A 360 22.13 -4.08 -13.02
C GLY A 360 23.63 -4.10 -12.70
N GLN A 361 24.44 -3.99 -13.74
CA GLN A 361 25.90 -3.90 -13.62
C GLN A 361 26.35 -2.45 -13.65
N HIS A 362 27.59 -2.16 -13.23
CA HIS A 362 28.17 -0.81 -13.27
C HIS A 362 27.95 -0.13 -14.64
N GLY A 363 27.40 1.09 -14.62
CA GLY A 363 27.05 1.87 -15.82
C GLY A 363 25.70 1.54 -16.45
N TYR A 364 25.09 0.42 -16.06
CA TYR A 364 23.73 -0.01 -16.44
C TYR A 364 22.88 -0.28 -15.19
N CYS A 365 23.15 0.45 -14.11
CA CYS A 365 22.44 0.29 -12.84
C CYS A 365 21.01 0.83 -12.94
N GLY A 366 20.06 0.16 -12.29
CA GLY A 366 18.67 0.61 -12.23
C GLY A 366 18.54 1.91 -11.43
N ILE A 367 19.21 1.98 -10.29
CA ILE A 367 19.48 3.20 -9.52
C ILE A 367 20.96 3.22 -9.18
N TRP A 368 21.61 4.36 -9.37
CA TRP A 368 22.92 4.66 -8.79
C TRP A 368 22.84 5.99 -8.05
N LEU A 369 23.29 6.01 -6.81
CA LEU A 369 23.54 7.22 -6.03
C LEU A 369 25.05 7.33 -5.82
N ASP A 370 25.60 8.48 -6.20
CA ASP A 370 27.03 8.73 -6.05
C ASP A 370 27.40 8.91 -4.57
N CYS A 371 28.68 8.73 -4.25
CA CYS A 371 29.22 9.11 -2.96
C CYS A 371 29.12 10.63 -2.71
N GLU A 372 29.04 11.43 -3.77
CA GLU A 372 28.69 12.84 -3.72
C GLU A 372 27.15 13.01 -3.63
N TYR A 373 26.68 13.50 -2.49
CA TYR A 373 25.24 13.72 -2.28
C TYR A 373 24.61 14.62 -3.34
N GLY A 374 23.39 14.25 -3.72
CA GLY A 374 22.58 15.01 -4.67
C GLY A 374 22.91 14.70 -6.12
N LYS A 375 23.76 13.70 -6.42
CA LYS A 375 24.03 13.19 -7.77
C LYS A 375 23.70 11.70 -7.86
N GLY A 376 23.05 11.32 -8.95
CA GLY A 376 22.77 9.92 -9.24
C GLY A 376 22.56 9.69 -10.73
N HIS A 377 22.46 8.43 -11.13
CA HIS A 377 22.04 8.07 -12.47
C HIS A 377 21.07 6.89 -12.47
N THR A 378 20.15 6.87 -13.43
CA THR A 378 19.33 5.69 -13.75
C THR A 378 19.57 5.34 -15.21
N SER A 379 19.65 4.05 -15.51
CA SER A 379 19.92 3.59 -16.87
C SER A 379 18.64 3.55 -17.71
N GLU A 380 18.77 3.51 -19.03
CA GLU A 380 17.61 3.34 -19.92
C GLU A 380 17.02 1.92 -19.83
N SER A 381 17.89 0.94 -19.57
CA SER A 381 17.53 -0.46 -19.44
C SER A 381 18.30 -1.11 -18.29
N CYS A 382 17.64 -2.00 -17.56
CA CYS A 382 18.23 -2.82 -16.52
C CYS A 382 17.76 -4.27 -16.69
N THR A 383 18.68 -5.22 -16.83
CA THR A 383 18.32 -6.64 -17.03
C THR A 383 17.87 -7.33 -15.73
N THR A 384 18.18 -6.75 -14.58
CA THR A 384 17.85 -7.32 -13.26
C THR A 384 16.37 -7.19 -12.93
N TYR A 385 15.66 -6.20 -13.50
CA TYR A 385 14.26 -5.93 -13.19
C TYR A 385 13.38 -5.96 -14.44
N SER A 386 12.26 -6.66 -14.33
CA SER A 386 11.32 -6.89 -15.42
C SER A 386 10.54 -5.62 -15.75
N GLY A 387 10.39 -5.33 -17.04
CA GLY A 387 9.66 -4.14 -17.50
C GLY A 387 10.30 -2.82 -17.10
N TYR A 388 11.55 -2.83 -16.64
CA TYR A 388 12.26 -1.63 -16.19
C TYR A 388 12.30 -0.56 -17.27
N GLN A 389 12.06 0.68 -16.87
CA GLN A 389 12.23 1.88 -17.67
C GLN A 389 12.97 2.93 -16.84
N GLN A 390 13.67 3.84 -17.50
CA GLN A 390 14.35 4.95 -16.85
C GLN A 390 13.39 5.68 -15.89
N MET A 391 13.81 5.80 -14.64
CA MET A 391 12.94 6.30 -13.56
C MET A 391 13.12 7.79 -13.30
N SER A 392 14.31 8.33 -13.59
CA SER A 392 14.57 9.77 -13.56
C SER A 392 14.21 10.44 -14.88
N HIS A 393 14.07 11.77 -14.86
CA HIS A 393 13.79 12.55 -16.08
C HIS A 393 14.89 12.40 -17.14
N THR A 394 16.15 12.33 -16.70
CA THR A 394 17.35 12.13 -17.52
C THR A 394 18.23 11.03 -16.94
N LYS A 395 19.09 10.42 -17.76
CA LYS A 395 20.02 9.36 -17.34
C LYS A 395 20.82 9.76 -16.10
N GLU A 396 21.40 10.96 -16.11
CA GLU A 396 22.01 11.58 -14.95
C GLU A 396 20.99 12.53 -14.32
N PHE A 397 20.87 12.51 -13.00
CA PHE A 397 19.91 13.33 -12.28
C PHE A 397 20.52 13.90 -11.00
N SER A 398 19.88 14.93 -10.47
CA SER A 398 20.30 15.55 -9.23
C SER A 398 19.13 15.64 -8.28
N PHE A 399 19.18 14.93 -7.15
CA PHE A 399 18.06 14.83 -6.25
C PHE A 399 18.12 15.85 -5.11
N ARG A 400 16.95 16.26 -4.63
CA ARG A 400 16.81 17.21 -3.52
C ARG A 400 16.53 16.49 -2.21
N HIS A 401 15.66 15.49 -2.26
CA HIS A 401 15.22 14.73 -1.10
C HIS A 401 15.55 13.26 -1.28
N LEU A 402 16.01 12.65 -0.19
CA LEU A 402 16.28 11.23 -0.07
C LEU A 402 15.72 10.75 1.25
N GLU A 403 14.76 9.83 1.20
CA GLU A 403 14.20 9.17 2.38
C GLU A 403 14.55 7.70 2.39
N VAL A 404 14.81 7.18 3.60
CA VAL A 404 15.06 5.77 3.80
C VAL A 404 14.27 5.23 4.97
N TRP A 405 13.62 4.10 4.71
CA TRP A 405 12.70 3.46 5.62
C TRP A 405 13.18 2.03 5.91
N GLY A 406 13.15 1.66 7.18
CA GLY A 406 13.32 0.30 7.65
C GLY A 406 11.96 -0.36 7.80
N LEU A 407 11.86 -1.64 7.49
CA LEU A 407 10.62 -2.39 7.61
C LEU A 407 10.67 -3.39 8.76
N GLY A 408 9.50 -3.69 9.33
CA GLY A 408 9.33 -4.69 10.38
C GLY A 408 10.01 -4.34 11.71
N SER A 409 10.11 -5.33 12.60
CA SER A 409 10.75 -5.16 13.91
C SER A 409 12.23 -4.77 13.77
N PRO A 410 12.75 -3.87 14.62
CA PRO A 410 14.17 -3.58 14.64
C PRO A 410 14.96 -4.87 14.85
N PRO A 411 16.09 -5.08 14.15
CA PRO A 411 17.00 -6.13 14.56
C PRO A 411 17.42 -5.87 16.01
N PRO A 412 17.65 -6.93 16.79
CA PRO A 412 18.02 -6.80 18.19
C PRO A 412 19.24 -5.90 18.32
N THR A 413 19.14 -4.94 19.25
CA THR A 413 20.21 -4.00 19.56
C THR A 413 21.49 -4.76 19.99
N PRO A 414 22.69 -4.17 19.87
CA PRO A 414 23.92 -4.78 20.37
C PRO A 414 23.81 -5.23 21.83
N GLN A 415 23.03 -4.50 22.65
CA GLN A 415 22.70 -4.87 24.03
C GLN A 415 21.90 -6.17 24.14
N GLU A 416 20.92 -6.38 23.26
CA GLU A 416 20.13 -7.62 23.18
C GLU A 416 20.93 -8.78 22.57
N LYS A 417 21.98 -8.48 21.77
CA LYS A 417 22.96 -9.46 21.26
C LYS A 417 24.10 -9.77 22.24
N GLY A 418 24.16 -9.12 23.40
CA GLY A 418 25.21 -9.34 24.41
C GLY A 418 26.55 -8.64 24.11
N GLU A 419 26.59 -7.67 23.21
CA GLU A 419 27.78 -6.88 22.89
C GLU A 419 27.99 -5.73 23.90
N ARG A 420 29.24 -5.50 24.31
CA ARG A 420 29.58 -4.57 25.40
C ARG A 420 29.22 -3.12 25.07
N VAL A 421 28.43 -2.51 25.95
CA VAL A 421 28.07 -1.09 25.97
C VAL A 421 29.32 -0.27 26.28
N GLY A 422 29.98 0.25 25.26
CA GLY A 422 31.18 1.07 25.43
C GLY A 422 31.70 1.71 24.14
N MET A 423 31.34 1.18 22.98
CA MET A 423 31.54 1.88 21.71
C MET A 423 30.30 2.69 21.37
N SER A 424 30.49 3.97 21.05
CA SER A 424 29.45 4.79 20.45
C SER A 424 28.83 4.03 19.27
N ILE A 425 27.51 4.12 19.08
CA ILE A 425 26.80 3.52 17.93
C ILE A 425 27.44 3.98 16.60
N LEU A 426 28.09 5.16 16.62
CA LEU A 426 28.87 5.72 15.52
C LEU A 426 30.27 5.10 15.35
N ASP A 427 30.88 4.52 16.39
CA ASP A 427 32.20 3.90 16.31
C ASP A 427 32.15 2.47 15.76
N GLY A 428 31.03 1.76 15.94
CA GLY A 428 30.91 0.35 15.53
C GLY A 428 30.54 0.13 14.06
N ASN A 429 29.91 1.11 13.39
CA ASN A 429 29.23 0.83 12.13
C ASN A 429 29.75 1.69 10.96
N VAL A 430 30.79 1.17 10.31
CA VAL A 430 31.45 1.79 9.16
C VAL A 430 30.47 2.01 8.01
N GLU A 431 29.49 1.13 7.82
CA GLU A 431 28.44 1.19 6.79
C GLU A 431 27.51 2.39 7.01
N SER A 432 27.11 2.61 8.27
CA SER A 432 26.32 3.77 8.67
C SER A 432 27.06 5.09 8.41
N LYS A 433 28.36 5.15 8.71
CA LYS A 433 29.22 6.31 8.40
C LYS A 433 29.31 6.55 6.90
N ALA A 434 29.45 5.45 6.15
CA ALA A 434 29.54 5.42 4.71
C ALA A 434 28.31 6.06 4.05
N LEU A 435 27.12 5.56 4.38
CA LEU A 435 25.84 6.04 3.87
C LEU A 435 25.55 7.48 4.32
N LEU A 436 25.87 7.84 5.57
CA LEU A 436 25.70 9.21 6.06
C LEU A 436 26.54 10.22 5.24
N LYS A 437 27.76 9.84 4.84
CA LYS A 437 28.61 10.69 3.99
C LYS A 437 28.00 10.93 2.60
N MET A 438 27.34 9.92 2.03
CA MET A 438 26.65 10.02 0.73
C MET A 438 25.38 10.86 0.77
N THR A 439 24.95 11.27 1.97
CA THR A 439 23.72 12.06 2.18
C THR A 439 23.99 13.57 2.38
N GLY A 440 25.25 14.00 2.23
CA GLY A 440 25.60 15.41 2.09
C GLY A 440 25.82 16.14 3.42
N LYS A 441 25.77 15.43 4.55
CA LYS A 441 26.06 15.98 5.86
C LYS A 441 27.52 15.70 6.25
N THR A 442 28.28 16.76 6.50
CA THR A 442 29.61 16.70 7.13
C THR A 442 29.45 16.49 8.64
N MET A 443 30.33 15.68 9.23
CA MET A 443 30.39 15.46 10.68
C MET A 443 30.66 16.78 11.41
N HIS A 444 29.69 17.31 12.14
CA HIS A 444 29.93 18.37 13.13
C HIS A 444 30.16 17.76 14.51
N SER A 445 31.16 16.90 14.63
CA SER A 445 31.71 16.46 15.93
C SER A 445 33.03 15.70 15.76
N GLU A 446 33.92 16.19 14.90
CA GLU A 446 35.37 15.87 14.96
C GLU A 446 36.16 16.95 15.72
N GLY A 447 35.49 17.70 16.60
CA GLY A 447 36.07 18.77 17.39
C GLY A 447 36.20 18.38 18.85
N ILE A 448 37.45 18.20 19.30
CA ILE A 448 37.93 18.12 20.68
C ILE A 448 37.77 16.75 21.35
N ARG A 449 38.76 15.87 21.12
CA ARG A 449 39.26 14.98 22.17
C ARG A 449 40.77 15.16 22.26
N GLU A 450 41.22 15.68 23.40
CA GLU A 450 42.64 15.70 23.76
C GLU A 450 43.18 14.26 23.78
N PRO A 451 44.43 14.03 23.37
CA PRO A 451 45.02 12.70 23.36
C PRO A 451 45.14 12.19 24.81
N SER A 452 44.59 11.00 25.07
CA SER A 452 44.79 10.31 26.34
C SER A 452 46.28 10.05 26.58
N PRO A 453 46.81 10.31 27.79
CA PRO A 453 48.21 10.03 28.11
C PRO A 453 48.54 8.54 27.99
N LEU A 454 49.76 8.28 27.50
CA LEU A 454 50.37 6.95 27.25
C LEU A 454 50.30 5.99 28.45
#